data_AF-A0A142X1A0-F1
#
_entry.id   AF-A0A142X1A0-F1
#
_cell.length_a   1.000
_cell.length_b   1.000
_cell.length_c   1.000
_cell.angle_alpha   90.00
_cell.angle_beta   90.00
_cell.angle_gamma   90.00
#
_symmetry.space_group_name_H-M   'P 1'
#
loop_
_entity.id
_entity.type
_entity.pdbx_description
1 polymer ?
#
loop_
_entity_poly.entity_id
_entity_poly.type
_entity_poly.pdbx_seq_one_letter_code
_entity_poly.pdbx_strand_id
1 'polypeptide(L)'
;MTPRFAKAVDPLFLRAIRMLERIEQGAQLDIFEERAGLITAFQGAETALANNEDWKLAKYAIAAWIDEVMNFAAAADWEQHPLEYEFFGTTEAPSVFFQKAEQAQKFSLKDGLEAYYICVVLGFRGVYRNDPGDGSTLKQYSLPSDIKVWARQVRSGLALRQGRPPIPVKPEPGETARPLRSKYQFLANGLTTLVLLLVLATLGWSYAAGKPGKSGPPPEPDAEAKADAE
;
A
#
# COMPACT_ATOMS: atom_id res chain seq x y z
N MET A 1 4.51 -6.33 -11.78
CA MET A 1 5.37 -5.71 -12.80
C MET A 1 6.78 -5.81 -12.26
N THR A 2 7.80 -5.57 -13.07
CA THR A 2 9.15 -5.33 -12.54
C THR A 2 9.13 -4.09 -11.64
N PRO A 3 9.94 -4.03 -10.56
CA PRO A 3 9.94 -2.89 -9.65
C PRO A 3 10.24 -1.55 -10.35
N ARG A 4 11.11 -1.57 -11.36
CA ARG A 4 11.40 -0.40 -12.20
C ARG A 4 10.16 0.08 -12.95
N PHE A 5 9.41 -0.84 -13.54
CA PHE A 5 8.20 -0.52 -14.30
C PHE A 5 7.10 0.01 -13.40
N ALA A 6 6.84 -0.66 -12.27
CA ALA A 6 5.87 -0.20 -11.27
C ALA A 6 6.18 1.24 -10.80
N LYS A 7 7.43 1.50 -10.38
CA LYS A 7 7.86 2.84 -9.95
C LYS A 7 7.64 3.93 -11.01
N ALA A 8 7.76 3.60 -12.29
CA ALA A 8 7.54 4.54 -13.38
C ALA A 8 6.04 4.84 -13.61
N VAL A 9 5.15 3.85 -13.44
CA VAL A 9 3.72 4.00 -13.76
C VAL A 9 2.84 4.35 -12.55
N ASP A 10 3.28 4.07 -11.32
CA ASP A 10 2.54 4.38 -10.09
C ASP A 10 2.05 5.84 -10.02
N PRO A 11 2.84 6.87 -10.40
CA PRO A 11 2.37 8.25 -10.39
C PRO A 11 1.14 8.50 -11.28
N LEU A 12 0.97 7.75 -12.37
CA LEU A 12 -0.18 7.87 -13.28
C LEU A 12 -1.46 7.39 -12.59
N PHE A 13 -1.43 6.18 -12.03
CA PHE A 13 -2.56 5.62 -11.30
C PHE A 13 -2.93 6.48 -10.08
N LEU A 14 -1.94 6.88 -9.29
CA LEU A 14 -2.17 7.69 -8.09
C LEU A 14 -2.69 9.09 -8.42
N ARG A 15 -2.30 9.69 -9.55
CA ARG A 15 -2.84 10.97 -9.98
C ARG A 15 -4.31 10.82 -10.38
N ALA A 16 -4.63 9.85 -11.24
CA ALA A 16 -6.00 9.61 -11.68
C ALA A 16 -6.94 9.28 -10.51
N ILE A 17 -6.53 8.42 -9.58
CA ILE A 17 -7.32 8.10 -8.38
C ILE A 17 -7.57 9.35 -7.52
N ARG A 18 -6.55 10.20 -7.31
CA ARG A 18 -6.73 11.47 -6.58
C ARG A 18 -7.67 12.44 -7.28
N MET A 19 -7.68 12.46 -8.62
CA MET A 19 -8.63 13.26 -9.38
C MET A 19 -10.06 12.75 -9.16
N LEU A 20 -10.28 11.43 -9.24
CA LEU A 20 -11.59 10.82 -8.98
C LEU A 20 -12.08 11.11 -7.57
N GLU A 21 -11.22 10.97 -6.55
CA GLU A 21 -11.56 11.28 -5.16
C GLU A 21 -11.98 12.75 -4.98
N ARG A 22 -11.30 13.68 -5.64
CA ARG A 22 -11.65 15.10 -5.60
C ARG A 22 -12.99 15.40 -6.28
N ILE A 23 -13.27 14.75 -7.42
CA ILE A 23 -14.58 14.87 -8.10
C ILE A 23 -15.69 14.35 -7.19
N GLU A 24 -15.48 13.20 -6.56
CA GLU A 24 -16.46 12.61 -5.62
C GLU A 24 -16.74 13.52 -4.42
N GLN A 25 -15.73 14.26 -3.95
CA GLN A 25 -15.86 15.28 -2.91
C GLN A 25 -16.50 16.60 -3.41
N GLY A 26 -16.91 16.68 -4.68
CA GLY A 26 -17.53 17.86 -5.28
C GLY A 26 -16.56 18.99 -5.61
N ALA A 27 -15.25 18.71 -5.70
CA ALA A 27 -14.28 19.70 -6.12
C ALA A 27 -14.38 19.99 -7.62
N GLN A 28 -14.34 21.27 -7.99
CA GLN A 28 -14.16 21.65 -9.39
C GLN A 28 -12.72 21.37 -9.81
N LEU A 29 -12.54 20.61 -10.89
CA LEU A 29 -11.23 20.38 -11.50
C LEU A 29 -10.99 21.37 -12.63
N ASP A 30 -9.76 21.89 -12.73
CA ASP A 30 -9.25 22.44 -13.97
C ASP A 30 -8.75 21.28 -14.83
N ILE A 31 -9.54 20.91 -15.84
CA ILE A 31 -9.24 19.76 -16.70
C ILE A 31 -7.94 19.97 -17.48
N PHE A 32 -7.64 21.20 -17.90
CA PHE A 32 -6.43 21.47 -18.67
C PHE A 32 -5.18 21.32 -17.80
N GLU A 33 -5.22 21.82 -16.56
CA GLU A 33 -4.12 21.65 -15.59
C GLU A 33 -3.94 20.17 -15.25
N GLU A 34 -5.03 19.46 -14.95
CA GLU A 34 -4.96 18.05 -14.58
C GLU A 34 -4.44 17.17 -15.71
N ARG A 35 -4.91 17.43 -16.93
CA ARG A 35 -4.45 16.75 -18.14
C ARG A 35 -2.99 17.06 -18.44
N ALA A 36 -2.55 18.31 -18.32
CA ALA A 36 -1.14 18.66 -18.46
C ALA A 36 -0.27 17.90 -17.45
N GLY A 37 -0.71 17.81 -16.19
CA GLY A 37 -0.02 17.04 -15.17
C GLY A 37 0.06 15.53 -15.47
N LEU A 38 -0.99 14.95 -16.07
CA LEU A 38 -0.98 13.57 -16.55
C LEU A 38 -0.01 13.38 -17.73
N ILE A 39 -0.03 14.28 -18.71
CA ILE A 39 0.90 14.23 -19.85
C ILE A 39 2.36 14.30 -19.37
N THR A 40 2.68 15.19 -18.43
CA THR A 40 4.02 15.24 -17.82
C THR A 40 4.39 13.94 -17.12
N ALA A 41 3.45 13.33 -16.39
CA ALA A 41 3.69 12.02 -15.76
C ALA A 41 3.92 10.92 -16.80
N PHE A 42 3.19 10.91 -17.92
CA PHE A 42 3.40 9.97 -19.02
C PHE A 42 4.77 10.16 -19.67
N GLN A 43 5.20 11.40 -19.89
CA GLN A 43 6.54 11.71 -20.39
C GLN A 43 7.65 11.25 -19.44
N GLY A 44 7.45 11.40 -18.13
CA GLY A 44 8.35 10.89 -17.11
C GLY A 44 8.48 9.37 -17.16
N ALA A 45 7.35 8.66 -17.30
CA ALA A 45 7.33 7.20 -17.45
C ALA A 45 7.99 6.74 -18.76
N GLU A 46 7.72 7.42 -19.89
CA GLU A 46 8.36 7.18 -21.18
C GLU A 46 9.88 7.30 -21.08
N THR A 47 10.38 8.34 -20.44
CA THR A 47 11.82 8.54 -20.22
C THR A 47 12.42 7.43 -19.36
N ALA A 48 11.72 7.02 -18.30
CA ALA A 48 12.17 5.95 -17.42
C ALA A 48 12.13 4.55 -18.08
N LEU A 49 11.31 4.37 -19.12
CA LEU A 49 11.02 3.08 -19.76
C LEU A 49 11.37 3.05 -21.26
N ALA A 50 12.14 4.00 -21.78
CA ALA A 50 12.36 4.22 -23.22
C ALA A 50 12.80 2.97 -24.02
N ASN A 51 13.51 2.03 -23.40
CA ASN A 51 13.98 0.79 -24.05
C ASN A 51 13.08 -0.42 -23.77
N ASN A 52 11.91 -0.23 -23.18
CA ASN A 52 11.00 -1.31 -22.84
C ASN A 52 9.87 -1.40 -23.86
N GLU A 53 9.86 -2.49 -24.62
CA GLU A 53 8.86 -2.74 -25.67
C GLU A 53 7.43 -2.86 -25.09
N ASP A 54 7.27 -3.26 -23.83
CA ASP A 54 5.98 -3.35 -23.14
C ASP A 54 5.38 -1.96 -22.87
N TRP A 55 6.20 -0.91 -22.80
CA TRP A 55 5.76 0.42 -22.38
C TRP A 55 4.67 0.98 -23.29
N LYS A 56 4.80 0.84 -24.61
CA LYS A 56 3.80 1.34 -25.56
C LYS A 56 2.43 0.72 -25.32
N LEU A 57 2.38 -0.58 -24.98
CA LEU A 57 1.14 -1.28 -24.68
C LEU A 57 0.58 -0.89 -23.31
N ALA A 58 1.43 -0.70 -22.29
CA ALA A 58 1.00 -0.22 -20.98
C ALA A 58 0.48 1.22 -21.02
N LYS A 59 1.16 2.11 -21.74
CA LYS A 59 0.74 3.50 -21.96
C LYS A 59 -0.68 3.56 -22.52
N TYR A 60 -0.98 2.70 -23.49
CA TYR A 60 -2.32 2.57 -24.05
C TYR A 60 -3.34 2.15 -22.98
N ALA A 61 -3.04 1.10 -22.21
CA ALA A 61 -3.93 0.61 -21.16
C ALA A 61 -4.27 1.69 -20.13
N ILE A 62 -3.25 2.42 -19.66
CA ILE A 62 -3.40 3.44 -18.63
C ILE A 62 -4.18 4.64 -19.18
N ALA A 63 -3.87 5.11 -20.39
CA ALA A 63 -4.62 6.20 -21.03
C ALA A 63 -6.10 5.83 -21.21
N ALA A 64 -6.38 4.65 -21.76
CA ALA A 64 -7.72 4.11 -21.94
C ALA A 64 -8.51 4.01 -20.61
N TRP A 65 -7.85 3.56 -19.55
CA TRP A 65 -8.47 3.48 -18.23
C TRP A 65 -8.80 4.86 -17.66
N ILE A 66 -7.86 5.80 -17.71
CA ILE A 66 -8.08 7.17 -17.25
C ILE A 66 -9.25 7.80 -18.01
N ASP A 67 -9.27 7.68 -19.34
CA ASP A 67 -10.36 8.25 -20.14
C ASP A 67 -11.72 7.67 -19.75
N GLU A 68 -11.80 6.35 -19.57
CA GLU A 68 -13.06 5.71 -19.22
C GLU A 68 -13.57 6.12 -17.83
N VAL A 69 -12.69 6.17 -16.83
CA VAL A 69 -13.11 6.54 -15.45
C VAL A 69 -13.43 8.02 -15.33
N MET A 70 -12.73 8.90 -16.05
CA MET A 70 -12.99 10.34 -16.04
C MET A 70 -14.30 10.66 -16.77
N ASN A 71 -14.59 9.99 -17.88
CA ASN A 71 -15.91 10.09 -18.54
C ASN A 71 -17.04 9.62 -17.60
N PHE A 72 -16.83 8.52 -16.88
CA PHE A 72 -17.85 8.03 -15.94
C PHE A 72 -18.07 8.95 -14.74
N ALA A 73 -17.01 9.60 -14.25
CA ALA A 73 -17.08 10.61 -13.20
C ALA A 73 -17.74 11.92 -13.65
N ALA A 74 -18.23 12.00 -14.90
CA ALA A 74 -18.85 13.19 -15.50
C ALA A 74 -17.97 14.44 -15.35
N ALA A 75 -16.65 14.27 -15.48
CA ALA A 75 -15.74 15.39 -15.55
C ALA A 75 -16.06 16.17 -16.83
N ALA A 76 -16.75 17.31 -16.67
CA ALA A 76 -17.10 18.18 -17.78
C ALA A 76 -15.87 18.42 -18.67
N ASP A 77 -16.07 18.39 -19.99
CA ASP A 77 -15.04 18.61 -21.01
C ASP A 77 -13.97 17.50 -21.16
N TRP A 78 -13.93 16.46 -20.31
CA TRP A 78 -12.97 15.35 -20.50
C TRP A 78 -13.21 14.59 -21.82
N GLU A 79 -14.47 14.36 -22.18
CA GLU A 79 -14.87 13.68 -23.42
C GLU A 79 -14.33 14.38 -24.68
N GLN A 80 -14.07 15.68 -24.62
CA GLN A 80 -13.55 16.47 -25.74
C GLN A 80 -12.03 16.34 -25.89
N HIS A 81 -11.34 15.89 -24.84
CA HIS A 81 -9.87 15.86 -24.78
C HIS A 81 -9.30 14.51 -24.29
N PRO A 82 -9.75 13.36 -24.81
CA PRO A 82 -9.28 12.06 -24.35
C PRO A 82 -7.78 11.90 -24.56
N LEU A 83 -7.12 11.25 -23.61
CA LEU A 83 -5.70 10.93 -23.66
C LEU A 83 -5.39 9.91 -24.75
N GLU A 84 -6.31 8.99 -25.05
CA GLU A 84 -6.15 8.03 -26.13
C GLU A 84 -5.94 8.74 -27.46
N TYR A 85 -6.77 9.74 -27.77
CA TYR A 85 -6.67 10.48 -29.03
C TYR A 85 -5.35 11.27 -29.11
N GLU A 86 -4.93 11.90 -28.01
CA GLU A 86 -3.67 12.64 -27.92
C GLU A 86 -2.45 11.74 -28.22
N PHE A 87 -2.41 10.55 -27.63
CA PHE A 87 -1.23 9.69 -27.71
C PHE A 87 -1.25 8.73 -28.90
N PHE A 88 -2.43 8.33 -29.37
CA PHE A 88 -2.60 7.25 -30.34
C PHE A 88 -3.45 7.64 -31.56
N GLY A 89 -4.12 8.79 -31.53
CA GLY A 89 -4.97 9.26 -32.64
C GLY A 89 -6.24 8.44 -32.82
N THR A 90 -6.66 7.68 -31.79
CA THR A 90 -7.84 6.80 -31.82
C THR A 90 -8.74 7.05 -30.61
N THR A 91 -10.00 6.63 -30.70
CA THR A 91 -10.97 6.60 -29.61
C THR A 91 -11.60 5.21 -29.46
N GLU A 92 -10.85 4.19 -29.87
CA GLU A 92 -11.29 2.80 -29.96
C GLU A 92 -10.86 1.97 -28.75
N ALA A 93 -10.38 2.61 -27.68
CA ALA A 93 -10.00 1.92 -26.45
C ALA A 93 -11.04 0.92 -25.96
N PRO A 94 -12.35 1.23 -25.92
CA PRO A 94 -13.33 0.26 -25.45
C PRO A 94 -13.32 -1.06 -26.23
N SER A 95 -13.07 -1.04 -27.55
CA SER A 95 -13.10 -2.22 -28.43
C SER A 95 -11.74 -2.90 -28.58
N VAL A 96 -10.64 -2.15 -28.53
CA VAL A 96 -9.30 -2.66 -28.86
C VAL A 96 -8.47 -3.02 -27.62
N PHE A 97 -8.86 -2.55 -26.43
CA PHE A 97 -8.10 -2.77 -25.18
C PHE A 97 -7.75 -4.24 -24.92
N PHE A 98 -8.73 -5.15 -25.00
CA PHE A 98 -8.48 -6.56 -24.71
C PHE A 98 -7.63 -7.26 -25.77
N GLN A 99 -7.73 -6.83 -27.03
CA GLN A 99 -6.85 -7.33 -28.09
C GLN A 99 -5.40 -6.92 -27.85
N LYS A 100 -5.16 -5.67 -27.43
CA LYS A 100 -3.82 -5.21 -27.05
C LYS A 100 -3.30 -5.88 -25.78
N ALA A 101 -4.17 -6.25 -24.85
CA ALA A 101 -3.79 -7.08 -23.70
C ALA A 101 -3.27 -8.46 -24.14
N GLU A 102 -3.90 -9.09 -25.13
CA GLU A 102 -3.40 -10.35 -25.72
C GLU A 102 -2.02 -10.17 -26.38
N GLN A 103 -1.80 -9.04 -27.06
CA GLN A 103 -0.47 -8.70 -27.60
C GLN A 103 0.56 -8.57 -26.47
N ALA A 104 0.20 -7.89 -25.38
CA ALA A 104 1.05 -7.72 -24.21
C ALA A 104 1.38 -9.06 -23.51
N GLN A 105 0.54 -10.08 -23.65
CA GLN A 105 0.78 -11.42 -23.10
C GLN A 105 1.97 -12.14 -23.74
N LYS A 106 2.33 -11.78 -24.98
CA LYS A 106 3.43 -12.41 -25.75
C LYS A 106 4.82 -11.99 -25.25
N PHE A 107 4.91 -10.89 -24.50
CA PHE A 107 6.18 -10.40 -23.99
C PHE A 107 6.66 -11.22 -22.79
N SER A 108 7.99 -11.31 -22.65
CA SER A 108 8.61 -12.12 -21.60
C SER A 108 8.36 -11.60 -20.19
N LEU A 109 8.43 -10.27 -20.00
CA LEU A 109 8.26 -9.65 -18.67
C LEU A 109 6.79 -9.44 -18.31
N LYS A 110 5.91 -9.32 -19.31
CA LYS A 110 4.46 -9.11 -19.13
C LYS A 110 4.14 -7.88 -18.27
N ASP A 111 5.04 -6.90 -18.23
CA ASP A 111 4.82 -5.65 -17.52
C ASP A 111 3.63 -4.91 -18.14
N GLY A 112 3.56 -4.93 -19.47
CA GLY A 112 2.42 -4.41 -20.22
C GLY A 112 1.12 -5.10 -19.82
N LEU A 113 1.07 -6.44 -19.84
CA LEU A 113 -0.13 -7.21 -19.50
C LEU A 113 -0.59 -6.92 -18.07
N GLU A 114 0.33 -6.75 -17.14
CA GLU A 114 -0.03 -6.41 -15.76
C GLU A 114 -0.65 -5.01 -15.66
N ALA A 115 -0.26 -4.06 -16.52
CA ALA A 115 -0.93 -2.74 -16.59
C ALA A 115 -2.39 -2.90 -17.00
N TYR A 116 -2.67 -3.71 -18.03
CA TYR A 116 -4.04 -4.05 -18.44
C TYR A 116 -4.83 -4.70 -17.30
N TYR A 117 -4.21 -5.65 -16.59
CA TYR A 117 -4.84 -6.29 -15.43
C TYR A 117 -5.19 -5.28 -14.33
N ILE A 118 -4.26 -4.40 -13.96
CA ILE A 118 -4.47 -3.37 -12.95
C ILE A 118 -5.61 -2.43 -13.36
N CYS A 119 -5.62 -1.97 -14.62
CA CYS A 119 -6.69 -1.11 -15.16
C CYS A 119 -8.08 -1.75 -15.02
N VAL A 120 -8.20 -3.05 -15.31
CA VAL A 120 -9.47 -3.80 -15.15
C VAL A 120 -9.88 -3.92 -13.68
N VAL A 121 -8.93 -4.19 -12.78
CA VAL A 121 -9.18 -4.21 -11.34
C VAL A 121 -9.63 -2.85 -10.82
N LEU A 122 -9.05 -1.76 -11.35
CA LEU A 122 -9.41 -0.38 -11.03
C LEU A 122 -10.68 0.14 -11.74
N GLY A 123 -11.40 -0.73 -12.46
CA GLY A 123 -12.74 -0.41 -12.94
C GLY A 123 -12.90 -0.27 -14.45
N PHE A 124 -11.84 -0.45 -15.26
CA PHE A 124 -12.00 -0.47 -16.72
C PHE A 124 -12.93 -1.62 -17.15
N ARG A 125 -13.87 -1.33 -18.05
CA ARG A 125 -14.83 -2.31 -18.60
C ARG A 125 -14.77 -2.42 -20.11
N GLY A 126 -14.56 -1.32 -20.85
CA GLY A 126 -14.57 -1.32 -22.32
C GLY A 126 -15.82 -2.01 -22.88
N VAL A 127 -15.63 -2.94 -23.83
CA VAL A 127 -16.71 -3.73 -24.44
C VAL A 127 -17.62 -4.45 -23.44
N TYR A 128 -17.14 -4.83 -22.25
CA TYR A 128 -17.98 -5.50 -21.25
C TYR A 128 -19.09 -4.59 -20.70
N ARG A 129 -18.97 -3.26 -20.83
CA ARG A 129 -20.03 -2.32 -20.41
C ARG A 129 -21.20 -2.30 -21.39
N ASN A 130 -20.95 -2.55 -22.67
CA ASN A 130 -21.94 -2.44 -23.74
C ASN A 130 -22.58 -3.78 -24.11
N ASP A 131 -22.18 -4.88 -23.45
CA ASP A 131 -22.78 -6.19 -23.68
C ASP A 131 -24.23 -6.22 -23.15
N PRO A 132 -25.23 -6.56 -23.98
CA PRO A 132 -26.62 -6.60 -23.57
C PRO A 132 -26.95 -7.79 -22.64
N GLY A 133 -25.96 -8.60 -22.24
CA GLY A 133 -26.11 -9.75 -21.35
C GLY A 133 -26.32 -11.09 -22.06
N ASP A 134 -26.43 -11.09 -23.39
CA ASP A 134 -26.52 -12.30 -24.22
C ASP A 134 -25.14 -12.85 -24.64
N GLY A 135 -24.07 -12.11 -24.35
CA GLY A 135 -22.69 -12.45 -24.68
C GLY A 135 -22.38 -12.40 -26.18
N SER A 136 -23.26 -11.83 -27.02
CA SER A 136 -23.05 -11.73 -28.46
C SER A 136 -21.86 -10.83 -28.80
N THR A 137 -21.77 -9.66 -28.15
CA THR A 137 -20.66 -8.73 -28.29
C THR A 137 -19.35 -9.38 -27.83
N LEU A 138 -19.35 -10.03 -26.67
CA LEU A 138 -18.14 -10.67 -26.13
C LEU A 138 -17.62 -11.80 -27.05
N LYS A 139 -18.52 -12.59 -27.65
CA LYS A 139 -18.16 -13.62 -28.64
C LYS A 139 -17.50 -13.02 -29.88
N GLN A 140 -17.99 -11.88 -30.39
CA GLN A 140 -17.38 -11.20 -31.54
C GLN A 140 -15.91 -10.87 -31.30
N TYR A 141 -15.57 -10.42 -30.08
CA TYR A 141 -14.20 -10.11 -29.68
C TYR A 141 -13.42 -11.32 -29.13
N SER A 142 -13.99 -12.53 -29.19
CA SER A 142 -13.40 -13.75 -28.62
C SER A 142 -13.06 -13.63 -27.12
N LEU A 143 -13.88 -12.89 -26.37
CA LEU A 143 -13.69 -12.65 -24.95
C LEU A 143 -14.51 -13.62 -24.09
N PRO A 144 -14.04 -13.93 -22.86
CA PRO A 144 -14.83 -14.65 -21.88
C PRO A 144 -16.16 -13.93 -21.57
N SER A 145 -17.16 -14.69 -21.12
CA SER A 145 -18.50 -14.15 -20.81
C SER A 145 -18.54 -13.22 -19.59
N ASP A 146 -17.52 -13.23 -18.74
CA ASP A 146 -17.42 -12.36 -17.56
C ASP A 146 -15.99 -11.83 -17.44
N ILE A 147 -15.86 -10.52 -17.19
CA ILE A 147 -14.59 -9.85 -16.94
C ILE A 147 -13.82 -10.46 -15.76
N LYS A 148 -14.51 -11.04 -14.77
CA LYS A 148 -13.89 -11.76 -13.65
C LYS A 148 -13.18 -13.03 -14.12
N VAL A 149 -13.71 -13.70 -15.14
CA VAL A 149 -13.07 -14.88 -15.74
C VAL A 149 -11.79 -14.45 -16.47
N TRP A 150 -11.88 -13.38 -17.28
CA TRP A 150 -10.70 -12.80 -17.93
C TRP A 150 -9.62 -12.40 -16.90
N ALA A 151 -10.01 -11.69 -15.84
CA ALA A 151 -9.08 -11.25 -14.80
C ALA A 151 -8.42 -12.42 -14.07
N ARG A 152 -9.16 -13.51 -13.82
CA ARG A 152 -8.61 -14.73 -13.21
C ARG A 152 -7.60 -15.42 -14.14
N GLN A 153 -7.91 -15.52 -15.44
CA GLN A 153 -7.01 -16.10 -16.44
C GLN A 153 -5.69 -15.32 -16.53
N VAL A 154 -5.78 -13.98 -16.63
CA VAL A 154 -4.60 -13.10 -16.67
C VAL A 154 -3.80 -13.19 -15.38
N ARG A 155 -4.45 -13.12 -14.21
CA ARG A 155 -3.79 -13.25 -12.91
C ARG A 155 -3.03 -14.57 -12.78
N SER A 156 -3.63 -15.70 -13.18
CA SER A 156 -2.95 -17.00 -13.17
C SER A 156 -1.72 -17.00 -14.09
N GLY A 157 -1.81 -16.37 -15.26
CA GLY A 157 -0.69 -16.22 -16.20
C GLY A 157 0.44 -15.29 -15.73
N LEU A 158 0.15 -14.37 -14.80
CA LEU A 158 1.13 -13.47 -14.16
C LEU A 158 1.76 -14.09 -12.89
N ALA A 159 0.97 -14.80 -12.08
CA ALA A 159 1.39 -15.40 -10.82
C ALA A 159 2.52 -16.42 -10.98
N LEU A 160 2.58 -17.11 -12.12
CA LEU A 160 3.61 -18.10 -12.43
C LEU A 160 5.02 -17.50 -12.64
N ARG A 161 5.15 -16.18 -12.83
CA ARG A 161 6.45 -15.52 -13.09
C ARG A 161 6.95 -14.60 -11.99
N GLN A 162 6.05 -13.96 -11.25
CA GLN A 162 6.44 -12.82 -10.42
C GLN A 162 7.20 -13.20 -9.15
N GLY A 163 7.28 -14.50 -8.78
CA GLY A 163 8.06 -14.94 -7.62
C GLY A 163 7.84 -14.03 -6.41
N ARG A 164 6.59 -13.53 -6.24
CA ARG A 164 6.26 -12.50 -5.25
C ARG A 164 6.82 -13.04 -3.95
N PRO A 165 7.79 -12.35 -3.31
CA PRO A 165 8.34 -12.82 -2.06
C PRO A 165 7.14 -13.10 -1.16
N PRO A 166 7.08 -14.28 -0.51
CA PRO A 166 5.94 -14.63 0.34
C PRO A 166 5.69 -13.44 1.25
N ILE A 167 4.43 -13.00 1.34
CA ILE A 167 4.07 -11.90 2.24
C ILE A 167 4.60 -12.33 3.60
N PRO A 168 5.62 -11.64 4.16
CA PRO A 168 6.20 -12.08 5.39
C PRO A 168 5.09 -12.02 6.43
N VAL A 169 4.78 -13.16 7.03
CA VAL A 169 3.73 -13.30 8.06
C VAL A 169 4.00 -12.34 9.23
N LYS A 170 5.27 -11.91 9.36
CA LYS A 170 5.72 -10.87 10.27
C LYS A 170 5.94 -9.56 9.52
N PRO A 171 5.29 -8.45 9.90
CA PRO A 171 5.60 -7.15 9.34
C PRO A 171 7.02 -6.75 9.71
N GLU A 172 7.90 -6.68 8.70
CA GLU A 172 9.23 -6.08 8.82
C GLU A 172 9.07 -4.55 8.71
N PRO A 173 9.65 -3.75 9.62
CA PRO A 173 9.61 -2.29 9.52
C PRO A 173 10.25 -1.84 8.20
N GLY A 174 9.49 -1.11 7.38
CA GLY A 174 10.02 -0.54 6.14
C GLY A 174 11.12 0.50 6.42
N GLU A 175 12.12 0.57 5.55
CA GLU A 175 13.32 1.41 5.68
C GLU A 175 13.02 2.91 5.91
N THR A 176 11.84 3.38 5.52
CA THR A 176 11.39 4.77 5.63
C THR A 176 10.26 4.98 6.65
N ALA A 177 9.63 3.90 7.12
CA ALA A 177 8.50 3.99 8.05
C ALA A 177 9.02 3.84 9.48
N ARG A 178 9.15 4.97 10.19
CA ARG A 178 9.41 4.94 11.64
C ARG A 178 8.34 4.06 12.29
N PRO A 179 8.70 3.03 13.06
CA PRO A 179 7.71 2.18 13.70
C PRO A 179 6.79 3.07 14.55
N LEU A 180 5.48 2.88 14.44
CA LEU A 180 4.53 3.50 15.36
C LEU A 180 4.87 2.96 16.76
N ARG A 181 5.75 3.68 17.48
CA ARG A 181 6.04 3.41 18.88
C ARG A 181 4.72 3.58 19.62
N SER A 182 4.17 2.44 20.02
CA SER A 182 2.84 2.38 20.58
C SER A 182 2.76 3.21 21.86
N LYS A 183 1.63 3.89 22.07
CA LYS A 183 1.33 4.75 23.22
C LYS A 183 1.62 4.06 24.57
N TYR A 184 1.64 2.73 24.60
CA TYR A 184 1.96 1.92 25.77
C TYR A 184 3.41 2.02 26.27
N GLN A 185 4.39 2.50 25.49
CA GLN A 185 5.76 2.69 25.98
C GLN A 185 5.84 3.79 27.05
N PHE A 186 5.03 4.85 26.93
CA PHE A 186 4.97 5.91 27.94
C PHE A 186 4.31 5.42 29.23
N LEU A 187 3.26 4.60 29.11
CA LEU A 187 2.59 3.96 30.25
C LEU A 187 3.54 3.00 30.98
N ALA A 188 4.29 2.17 30.24
CA ALA A 188 5.25 1.23 30.81
C ALA A 188 6.37 1.96 31.56
N ASN A 189 6.95 3.01 30.96
CA ASN A 189 7.99 3.81 31.59
C ASN A 189 7.47 4.60 32.82
N GLY A 190 6.21 5.04 32.78
CA GLY A 190 5.57 5.67 33.95
C GLY A 190 5.38 4.68 35.10
N LEU A 191 4.94 3.45 34.80
CA LEU A 191 4.75 2.42 35.80
C LEU A 191 6.08 2.00 36.45
N THR A 192 7.14 1.81 35.65
CA THR A 192 8.45 1.41 36.17
C THR A 192 9.09 2.48 37.05
N THR A 193 8.97 3.76 36.69
CA THR A 193 9.47 4.86 37.52
C THR A 193 8.70 4.97 38.83
N LEU A 194 7.37 4.79 38.81
CA LEU A 194 6.54 4.80 40.02
C LEU A 194 6.90 3.65 40.97
N VAL A 195 7.11 2.44 40.45
CA VAL A 195 7.55 1.29 41.25
C VAL A 195 8.91 1.55 41.91
N LEU A 196 9.87 2.11 41.16
CA LEU A 196 11.20 2.48 41.69
C LEU A 196 11.11 3.51 42.82
N LEU A 197 10.25 4.53 42.68
CA LEU A 197 10.05 5.54 43.73
C LEU A 197 9.44 4.93 45.00
N LEU A 198 8.48 4.02 44.87
CA LEU A 198 7.90 3.32 46.01
C LEU A 198 8.93 2.46 46.74
N VAL A 199 9.80 1.75 46.01
CA VAL A 199 10.88 0.95 46.61
C VAL A 199 11.89 1.83 47.35
N LEU A 200 12.26 2.99 46.79
CA LEU A 200 13.15 3.92 47.48
C LEU A 200 12.50 4.52 48.73
N ALA A 201 11.20 4.81 48.69
CA ALA A 201 10.46 5.31 49.84
C ALA A 201 10.39 4.28 50.98
N THR A 202 10.15 3.00 50.68
CA THR A 202 10.12 1.94 51.69
C THR A 202 11.51 1.68 52.31
N LEU A 203 12.56 1.72 51.49
CA LEU A 203 13.94 1.62 51.98
C LEU A 203 14.33 2.81 52.87
N GLY A 204 13.97 4.04 52.46
CA GLY A 204 14.19 5.25 53.26
C GLY A 204 13.44 5.22 54.59
N TRP A 205 12.18 4.77 54.59
CA TRP A 205 11.39 4.59 55.80
C TRP A 205 12.02 3.57 56.76
N SER A 206 12.44 2.42 56.23
CA SER A 206 13.11 1.37 57.00
C SER A 206 14.41 1.87 57.64
N TYR A 207 15.22 2.62 56.88
CA TYR A 207 16.46 3.23 57.37
C TYR A 207 16.21 4.27 58.49
N ALA A 208 15.17 5.10 58.35
CA ALA A 208 14.80 6.09 59.36
C ALA A 208 14.27 5.45 60.66
N ALA A 209 13.52 4.35 60.54
CA ALA A 209 12.98 3.60 61.68
C ALA A 209 14.04 2.78 62.45
N GLY A 210 15.20 2.51 61.83
CA GLY A 210 16.24 1.63 62.38
C GLY A 210 17.30 2.29 63.28
N LYS A 211 17.14 3.54 63.74
CA LYS A 211 18.11 4.17 64.67
C LYS A 211 17.70 3.96 66.14
N PRO A 212 18.37 3.07 66.90
CA PRO A 212 18.14 2.95 68.35
C PRO A 212 18.80 4.10 69.13
N GLY A 213 18.09 4.62 70.13
CA GLY A 213 18.59 5.61 71.09
C GLY A 213 19.67 5.03 72.01
N LYS A 214 20.68 5.85 72.34
CA LYS A 214 21.85 5.48 73.16
C LYS A 214 21.43 5.17 74.61
N SER A 215 21.77 3.99 75.13
CA SER A 215 21.87 3.71 76.58
C SER A 215 23.14 2.89 76.86
N GLY A 216 23.91 3.32 77.87
CA GLY A 216 25.29 2.92 78.19
C GLY A 216 25.49 1.48 78.73
N PRO A 217 26.75 1.08 79.00
CA PRO A 217 27.15 -0.31 79.15
C PRO A 217 26.84 -0.92 80.54
N PRO A 218 26.68 -2.26 80.65
CA PRO A 218 26.32 -2.95 81.88
C PRO A 218 27.54 -3.46 82.69
N PRO A 219 27.39 -3.79 84.00
CA PRO A 219 28.45 -4.39 84.82
C PRO A 219 28.52 -5.94 84.73
N GLU A 220 29.70 -6.47 85.05
CA GLU A 220 30.19 -7.86 84.95
C GLU A 220 29.52 -8.88 85.91
N PRO A 221 29.63 -10.21 85.64
CA PRO A 221 28.86 -11.24 86.32
C PRO A 221 29.64 -11.99 87.42
N ASP A 222 28.95 -12.30 88.53
CA ASP A 222 29.42 -13.21 89.56
C ASP A 222 29.28 -14.68 89.12
N ALA A 223 30.34 -15.43 89.39
CA ALA A 223 30.45 -16.87 89.26
C ALA A 223 29.75 -17.58 90.41
N GLU A 224 29.01 -18.65 90.14
CA GLU A 224 28.97 -19.84 91.01
C GLU A 224 28.07 -20.93 90.42
N ALA A 225 28.62 -22.15 90.40
CA ALA A 225 27.98 -23.39 90.85
C ALA A 225 28.44 -24.57 89.98
N LYS A 226 29.35 -25.39 90.53
CA LYS A 226 29.19 -26.85 90.64
C LYS A 226 30.40 -27.50 91.32
N ALA A 227 30.21 -27.87 92.58
CA ALA A 227 30.85 -28.90 93.39
C ALA A 227 29.86 -29.10 94.57
N ASP A 228 29.55 -30.26 95.14
CA ASP A 228 29.89 -31.67 94.98
C ASP A 228 28.93 -32.42 95.93
N ALA A 229 28.74 -33.73 95.70
CA ALA A 229 28.27 -34.76 96.66
C ALA A 229 26.79 -34.64 97.17
N GLU A 230 26.04 -35.72 97.36
CA GLU A 230 26.33 -37.13 97.63
C GLU A 230 25.10 -37.98 97.23
#